data_AF-A0AAV5DXM5-F1
#
_entry.id   AF-A0AAV5DXM5-F1
#
_cell.length_a   1.000
_cell.length_b   1.000
_cell.length_c   1.000
_cell.angle_alpha   90.00
_cell.angle_beta   90.00
_cell.angle_gamma   90.00
#
_symmetry.space_group_name_H-M   'P 1'
#
loop_
_entity.id
_entity.type
_entity.pdbx_description
1 polymer ?
#
loop_
_entity_poly.entity_id
_entity_poly.type
_entity_poly.pdbx_seq_one_letter_code
_entity_poly.pdbx_strand_id
1 'polypeptide(L)'
;MRKRYPDDQHDRIWFPWVNPTKWAALSTTNRVQNLDDDIYEAPSKVMQTAITPRNASMNIEFYWDSEPQPKDPTPGYIGILHFSELQLLPSNVVRQFYINLNGRL
;
A
#
# COMPACT_ATOMS: atom_id res chain seq x y z
N MET A 1 -16.31 6.65 23.73
CA MET A 1 -15.35 7.46 22.94
C MET A 1 -15.78 7.41 21.48
N ARG A 2 -15.81 8.55 20.77
CA ARG A 2 -16.18 8.62 19.35
C ARG A 2 -14.92 8.38 18.51
N LYS A 3 -14.88 7.33 17.68
CA LYS A 3 -13.80 7.13 16.70
C LYS A 3 -13.85 8.27 15.68
N ARG A 4 -12.70 8.90 15.39
CA ARG A 4 -12.61 9.98 14.39
C ARG A 4 -12.61 9.38 12.98
N TYR A 5 -12.03 8.19 12.84
CA TYR A 5 -12.01 7.42 11.59
C TYR A 5 -12.86 6.16 11.76
N PRO A 6 -14.16 6.19 11.42
CA PRO A 6 -15.06 5.06 11.68
C PRO A 6 -14.73 3.81 10.86
N ASP A 7 -14.02 3.98 9.74
CA ASP A 7 -13.60 2.89 8.85
C ASP A 7 -12.32 2.19 9.32
N ASP A 8 -11.58 2.75 10.28
CA ASP A 8 -10.35 2.14 10.83
C ASP A 8 -10.52 1.85 12.32
N GLN A 9 -10.38 0.57 12.69
CA GLN A 9 -10.56 0.15 14.07
C GLN A 9 -9.50 0.73 15.00
N HIS A 10 -8.32 1.05 14.47
CA HIS A 10 -7.16 1.59 15.16
C HIS A 10 -7.07 3.12 15.14
N ASP A 11 -8.08 3.82 14.59
CA ASP A 11 -8.11 5.28 14.43
C ASP A 11 -6.84 5.84 13.72
N ARG A 12 -6.21 5.05 12.83
CA ARG A 12 -5.04 5.48 12.06
C ARG A 12 -5.44 6.39 10.91
N ILE A 13 -4.48 7.21 10.49
CA ILE A 13 -4.62 8.08 9.32
C ILE A 13 -3.86 7.44 8.16
N TRP A 14 -4.53 7.35 7.01
CA TRP A 14 -3.97 6.83 5.76
C TRP A 14 -3.85 7.98 4.77
N PHE A 15 -2.62 8.36 4.41
CA PHE A 15 -2.36 9.40 3.43
C PHE A 15 -2.11 8.77 2.05
N PRO A 16 -2.77 9.25 0.98
CA PRO A 16 -2.56 8.73 -0.35
C PRO A 16 -1.18 9.18 -0.85
N TRP A 17 -0.32 8.22 -1.20
CA TRP A 17 0.89 8.51 -1.95
C TRP A 17 0.54 8.52 -3.43
N VAL A 18 0.58 9.70 -4.06
CA VAL A 18 0.17 9.87 -5.46
C VAL A 18 1.24 10.58 -6.27
N ASN A 19 1.57 10.00 -7.41
CA ASN A 19 2.31 10.67 -8.46
C ASN A 19 1.51 10.56 -9.77
N PRO A 20 0.62 11.51 -10.08
CA PRO A 20 -0.34 11.35 -11.17
C PRO A 20 0.30 11.30 -12.56
N THR A 21 1.56 11.74 -12.72
CA THR A 21 2.29 11.65 -13.98
C THR A 21 2.93 10.28 -14.20
N LYS A 22 3.32 9.58 -13.12
CA LYS A 22 3.96 8.25 -13.19
C LYS A 22 2.98 7.09 -12.97
N TRP A 23 1.95 7.30 -12.15
CA TRP A 23 1.06 6.24 -11.67
C TRP A 23 -0.39 6.45 -12.09
N ALA A 24 -1.07 5.35 -12.36
CA ALA A 24 -2.52 5.31 -12.51
C ALA A 24 -3.13 4.83 -11.19
N ALA A 25 -4.24 5.47 -10.78
CA ALA A 25 -5.03 4.99 -9.65
C ALA A 25 -6.08 4.00 -10.15
N LEU A 26 -6.25 2.91 -9.42
CA LEU A 26 -7.34 1.94 -9.58
C LEU A 26 -8.21 1.97 -8.33
N SER A 27 -9.50 1.77 -8.52
CA SER A 27 -10.45 1.60 -7.43
C SER A 27 -11.51 0.58 -7.79
N THR A 28 -12.14 0.03 -6.75
CA THR A 28 -13.29 -0.87 -6.89
C THR A 28 -14.34 -0.52 -5.85
N THR A 29 -15.61 -0.72 -6.20
CA THR A 29 -16.72 -0.65 -5.25
C THR A 29 -16.99 -2.02 -4.61
N ASN A 30 -16.41 -3.09 -5.14
CA ASN A 30 -16.53 -4.42 -4.57
C ASN A 30 -15.85 -4.48 -3.22
N ARG A 31 -16.41 -5.24 -2.28
CA ARG A 31 -15.78 -5.47 -0.99
C ARG A 31 -14.48 -6.24 -1.20
N VAL A 32 -13.37 -5.64 -0.81
CA VAL A 32 -12.09 -6.36 -0.66
C VAL A 32 -12.14 -7.07 0.69
N GLN A 33 -12.06 -8.41 0.65
CA GLN A 33 -12.06 -9.23 1.85
C GLN A 33 -10.68 -9.14 2.51
N ASN A 34 -10.65 -8.77 3.78
CA ASN A 34 -9.45 -8.92 4.59
C ASN A 34 -9.31 -10.40 4.93
N LEU A 35 -8.08 -10.90 5.01
CA LEU A 35 -7.81 -12.25 5.48
C LEU A 35 -8.12 -12.33 6.98
N ASP A 36 -8.64 -13.46 7.44
CA ASP A 36 -9.02 -13.65 8.85
C ASP A 36 -7.83 -13.46 9.82
N ASP A 37 -6.60 -13.67 9.34
CA ASP A 37 -5.35 -13.53 10.11
C ASP A 37 -4.56 -12.23 9.76
N ASP A 38 -5.18 -11.24 9.11
CA ASP A 38 -4.51 -9.95 8.83
C ASP A 38 -4.34 -9.13 10.12
N ILE A 39 -3.18 -9.29 10.78
CA ILE A 39 -2.85 -8.56 12.01
C ILE A 39 -2.71 -7.04 11.83
N TYR A 40 -2.52 -6.56 10.60
CA TYR A 40 -2.41 -5.14 10.32
C TYR A 40 -3.78 -4.50 10.14
N GLU A 41 -4.82 -5.30 9.87
CA GLU A 41 -6.22 -4.90 9.78
C GLU A 41 -6.39 -3.61 8.96
N ALA A 42 -5.81 -3.57 7.77
CA ALA A 42 -5.92 -2.40 6.91
C ALA A 42 -7.41 -2.14 6.58
N PRO A 43 -7.90 -0.90 6.63
CA PRO A 43 -9.30 -0.61 6.34
C PRO A 43 -9.68 -1.06 4.94
N SER A 44 -10.86 -1.68 4.78
CA SER A 44 -11.32 -2.16 3.47
C SER A 44 -11.38 -1.02 2.44
N LYS A 45 -11.70 0.21 2.84
CA LYS A 45 -11.66 1.39 1.95
C LYS A 45 -10.27 1.72 1.42
N VAL A 46 -9.22 1.50 2.20
CA VAL A 46 -7.82 1.64 1.75
C VAL A 46 -7.53 0.54 0.74
N MET A 47 -7.85 -0.71 1.12
CA MET A 47 -7.64 -1.89 0.29
C MET A 47 -8.47 -1.91 -1.01
N GLN A 48 -9.52 -1.09 -1.13
CA GLN A 48 -10.33 -0.88 -2.36
C GLN A 48 -9.68 0.06 -3.37
N THR A 49 -8.52 0.62 -3.04
CA THR A 49 -7.74 1.49 -3.92
C THR A 49 -6.33 0.95 -4.09
N ALA A 50 -5.75 1.12 -5.27
CA ALA A 50 -4.38 0.73 -5.54
C ALA A 50 -3.78 1.67 -6.59
N ILE A 51 -2.45 1.63 -6.73
CA ILE A 51 -1.76 2.29 -7.82
C ILE A 51 -1.06 1.28 -8.73
N THR A 52 -0.97 1.61 -10.00
CA THR A 52 -0.16 0.86 -10.98
C THR A 52 0.76 1.82 -11.73
N PRO A 53 1.88 1.33 -12.29
CA PRO A 53 2.64 2.12 -13.26
C PRO A 53 1.74 2.50 -14.44
N ARG A 54 1.80 3.76 -14.91
CA ARG A 54 1.10 4.14 -16.15
C ARG A 54 1.70 3.45 -17.37
N ASN A 55 3.01 3.26 -17.34
CA ASN A 55 3.74 2.54 -18.37
C ASN A 55 4.22 1.22 -17.78
N ALA A 56 3.89 0.10 -18.45
CA ALA A 56 4.19 -1.25 -17.97
C ALA A 56 5.69 -1.52 -17.78
N SER A 57 6.56 -0.74 -18.44
CA SER A 57 8.02 -0.83 -18.25
C SER A 57 8.56 -0.02 -17.07
N MET A 58 7.71 0.72 -16.36
CA MET A 58 8.11 1.57 -15.22
C MET A 58 7.79 0.91 -13.88
N ASN A 59 8.53 1.32 -12.85
CA ASN A 59 8.36 0.87 -11.48
C ASN A 59 7.46 1.81 -10.67
N ILE A 60 6.89 1.28 -9.58
CA ILE A 60 6.40 2.08 -8.46
C ILE A 60 7.56 2.22 -7.49
N GLU A 61 7.93 3.45 -7.17
CA GLU A 61 9.09 3.76 -6.34
C GLU A 61 8.65 4.61 -5.15
N PHE A 62 9.01 4.17 -3.96
CA PHE A 62 8.87 4.92 -2.73
C PHE A 62 10.26 5.13 -2.14
N TYR A 63 10.48 6.29 -1.55
CA TYR A 63 11.68 6.56 -0.78
C TYR A 63 11.28 7.23 0.54
N TRP A 64 12.08 6.96 1.55
CA TRP A 64 11.97 7.59 2.85
C TRP A 64 13.38 7.87 3.33
N ASP A 65 13.64 9.11 3.72
CA ASP A 65 14.92 9.48 4.30
C ASP A 65 14.89 9.17 5.79
N SER A 66 15.90 8.45 6.27
CA SER A 66 16.04 8.22 7.71
C SER A 66 16.20 9.57 8.41
N GLU A 67 15.48 9.77 9.51
CA GLU A 67 15.59 10.97 10.35
C GLU A 67 16.34 10.63 11.64
N PRO A 68 17.65 10.95 11.74
CA PRO A 68 18.42 10.70 12.95
C PRO A 68 17.81 11.42 14.15
N GLN A 69 17.63 10.70 15.25
CA GLN A 69 17.22 11.27 16.52
C GLN A 69 18.40 11.31 17.50
N PRO A 70 18.40 12.23 18.49
CA PRO A 70 19.50 12.36 19.45
C PRO A 70 19.87 11.07 20.19
N LYS A 71 18.93 10.13 20.35
CA LYS A 71 19.12 8.83 21.00
C LYS A 71 19.17 7.64 20.02
N ASP A 72 18.90 7.90 18.74
CA ASP A 72 18.90 6.90 17.68
C ASP A 72 19.41 7.55 16.38
N PRO A 73 20.73 7.65 16.20
CA PRO A 73 21.31 8.35 15.06
C PRO A 73 21.15 7.58 13.73
N THR A 74 20.78 6.31 13.77
CA THR A 74 20.61 5.44 12.60
C THR A 74 19.37 4.58 12.75
N PRO A 75 18.16 5.18 12.70
CA PRO A 75 16.93 4.46 12.96
C PRO A 75 16.68 3.38 11.91
N GLY A 76 16.23 2.22 12.39
CA GLY A 76 15.70 1.16 11.54
C GLY A 76 14.24 1.42 11.18
N TYR A 77 13.82 0.98 9.99
CA TYR A 77 12.44 1.10 9.51
C TYR A 77 11.91 -0.26 9.06
N ILE A 78 10.61 -0.47 9.26
CA ILE A 78 9.88 -1.63 8.74
C ILE A 78 8.92 -1.12 7.66
N GLY A 79 9.09 -1.64 6.44
CA GLY A 79 8.15 -1.41 5.34
C GLY A 79 7.06 -2.48 5.37
N ILE A 80 5.80 -2.07 5.47
CA ILE A 80 4.63 -2.95 5.36
C ILE A 80 3.92 -2.58 4.06
N LEU A 81 3.79 -3.56 3.16
CA LEU A 81 3.15 -3.38 1.87
C LEU A 81 1.84 -4.15 1.85
N HIS A 82 0.75 -3.46 1.50
CA HIS A 82 -0.58 -4.03 1.37
C HIS A 82 -0.94 -4.18 -0.11
N PHE A 83 -1.46 -5.35 -0.49
CA PHE A 83 -1.82 -5.66 -1.87
C PHE A 83 -3.25 -6.17 -1.96
N SER A 84 -3.93 -5.79 -3.04
CA SER A 84 -5.24 -6.29 -3.42
C SER A 84 -5.34 -6.33 -4.93
N GLU A 85 -5.91 -7.40 -5.48
CA GLU A 85 -6.30 -7.42 -6.90
C GLU A 85 -7.70 -6.81 -7.01
N LEU A 86 -7.77 -5.64 -7.66
CA LEU A 86 -9.00 -4.85 -7.78
C LEU A 86 -9.73 -5.06 -9.10
N GLN A 87 -9.04 -5.61 -10.09
CA GLN A 87 -9.61 -5.89 -11.40
C GLN A 87 -10.10 -7.33 -11.45
N LEU A 88 -11.30 -7.53 -11.98
CA LEU A 88 -11.82 -8.87 -12.23
C LEU A 88 -11.08 -9.46 -13.43
N LEU A 89 -10.12 -10.34 -13.16
CA LEU A 89 -9.33 -11.02 -14.16
C LEU A 89 -9.84 -12.44 -14.40
N PRO A 90 -9.71 -12.97 -15.63
CA PRO A 90 -9.87 -14.40 -15.88
C PRO A 90 -8.91 -15.22 -14.99
N SER A 91 -9.32 -16.42 -14.58
CA SER A 91 -8.59 -17.26 -13.61
C SER A 91 -7.18 -17.66 -14.05
N ASN A 92 -6.88 -17.60 -15.35
CA ASN A 92 -5.57 -17.93 -15.92
C ASN A 92 -4.63 -16.72 -16.06
N VAL A 93 -5.05 -15.53 -15.62
CA VAL A 93 -4.23 -14.31 -15.66
C VAL A 93 -3.75 -14.00 -14.25
N VAL A 94 -2.43 -13.81 -14.13
CA VAL A 94 -1.78 -13.43 -12.88
C VAL A 94 -0.92 -12.19 -13.07
N ARG A 95 -0.76 -11.40 -12.02
CA ARG A 95 0.22 -10.31 -11.97
C ARG A 95 1.39 -10.75 -11.13
N GLN A 96 2.58 -10.54 -11.68
CA GLN A 96 3.83 -10.86 -11.02
C GLN A 96 4.72 -9.62 -11.06
N PHE A 97 5.32 -9.31 -9.93
CA PHE A 97 6.25 -8.21 -9.79
C PHE A 97 7.25 -8.54 -8.69
N TYR A 98 8.37 -7.85 -8.75
CA TYR A 98 9.44 -7.96 -7.77
C TYR A 98 9.38 -6.76 -6.83
N ILE A 99 9.68 -7.00 -5.54
CA ILE A 99 9.85 -5.93 -4.56
C ILE A 99 11.35 -5.82 -4.32
N ASN A 100 11.91 -4.63 -4.56
CA ASN A 100 13.31 -4.36 -4.31
C ASN A 100 13.42 -3.34 -3.18
N LEU A 101 14.24 -3.64 -2.16
CA LEU A 101 14.54 -2.73 -1.06
C LEU A 101 16.00 -2.25 -1.19
N ASN A 102 16.21 -0.94 -1.29
CA ASN A 102 17.54 -0.34 -1.42
C ASN A 102 18.38 -0.94 -2.56
N GLY A 103 17.74 -1.15 -3.71
CA GLY A 103 18.37 -1.72 -4.91
C GLY A 103 18.68 -3.22 -4.82
N ARG A 104 18.17 -3.91 -3.80
CA ARG A 104 18.33 -5.35 -3.61
C ARG A 104 16.98 -6.05 -3.75
N LEU A 105 16.98 -7.11 -4.55
CA LEU A 105 15.84 -8.00 -4.72
C LEU A 105 15.62 -8.89 -3.48
#